data_AF-A0A183H7H7-F1
#
_entry.id   AF-A0A183H7H7-F1
#
_cell.length_a   1.000
_cell.length_b   1.000
_cell.length_c   1.000
_cell.angle_alpha   90.00
_cell.angle_beta   90.00
_cell.angle_gamma   90.00
#
_symmetry.space_group_name_H-M   'P 1'
#
loop_
_entity.id
_entity.type
_entity.pdbx_description
1 polymer ?
#
loop_
_entity_poly.entity_id
_entity_poly.type
_entity_poly.pdbx_seq_one_letter_code
_entity_poly.pdbx_strand_id
1 'polypeptide(L)'
;LEIQKFQARLSIPANISLPLFDVCSRLGLKPIVCHASVCLANWKPIQKMAIFNAAMIDIITFRFVQHPGNRWFFTLTAQIETELAEAIYAIASACLHGKVEESTMQHIYNAVTKATNTIQRMEEYVPPDVFYNGFRHFLSGYTQNALAEQGGIVFEGKENLGPQPLSGGSAAQSSTFHVIDEFLGIKHAPDIEAFLSHQREYMPPKHRDFILWVRENVAKIPNPRNVAGYREALLAVKKFREMHISVVTKFIVLPAKGNSKMGTGGSSFMHLLINIANDCNP
;
A
#
# COMPACT_ATOMS: atom_id res chain seq x y z
N LEU A 1 -34.63 -27.19 -7.06
CA LEU A 1 -33.93 -26.45 -5.99
C LEU A 1 -33.33 -25.22 -6.64
N GLU A 2 -34.06 -24.09 -6.62
CA GLU A 2 -33.53 -22.82 -7.08
C GLU A 2 -32.34 -22.44 -6.20
N ILE A 3 -31.19 -22.19 -6.82
CA ILE A 3 -30.05 -21.61 -6.14
C ILE A 3 -30.47 -20.19 -5.77
N GLN A 4 -30.92 -20.01 -4.53
CA GLN A 4 -31.19 -18.69 -3.97
C GLN A 4 -29.88 -17.90 -4.09
N LYS A 5 -29.81 -16.97 -5.05
CA LYS A 5 -28.67 -16.08 -5.20
C LYS A 5 -28.59 -15.26 -3.93
N PHE A 6 -27.65 -15.60 -3.04
CA PHE A 6 -27.35 -14.78 -1.88
C PHE A 6 -26.91 -13.41 -2.38
N GLN A 7 -27.79 -12.43 -2.29
CA GLN A 7 -27.46 -11.05 -2.55
C GLN A 7 -26.63 -10.55 -1.37
N ALA A 8 -25.44 -10.03 -1.66
CA ALA A 8 -24.59 -9.45 -0.63
C ALA A 8 -25.35 -8.32 0.09
N ARG A 9 -25.32 -8.33 1.42
CA ARG A 9 -25.86 -7.21 2.21
C ARG A 9 -24.98 -6.00 1.97
N LEU A 10 -25.60 -4.85 1.71
CA LEU A 10 -24.93 -3.56 1.61
C LEU A 10 -24.85 -2.85 2.97
N SER A 11 -24.99 -3.63 4.05
CA SER A 11 -24.82 -3.20 5.44
C SER A 11 -23.93 -4.17 6.21
N ILE A 12 -23.23 -3.63 7.22
CA ILE A 12 -22.50 -4.40 8.23
C ILE A 12 -23.34 -4.40 9.53
N PRO A 13 -23.70 -5.59 10.06
CA PRO A 13 -24.52 -5.70 11.26
C PRO A 13 -23.96 -5.00 12.49
N ALA A 14 -24.84 -4.48 13.36
CA ALA A 14 -24.45 -3.63 14.49
C ALA A 14 -23.49 -4.33 15.48
N ASN A 15 -23.65 -5.64 15.67
CA ASN A 15 -22.77 -6.44 16.53
C ASN A 15 -21.33 -6.57 15.99
N ILE A 16 -21.09 -6.25 14.72
CA ILE A 16 -19.74 -6.13 14.13
C ILE A 16 -19.34 -4.67 13.95
N SER A 17 -20.27 -3.84 13.46
CA SER A 17 -20.01 -2.42 13.18
C SER A 17 -19.59 -1.65 14.44
N LEU A 18 -20.35 -1.75 15.53
CA LEU A 18 -20.08 -1.00 16.75
C LEU A 18 -18.69 -1.28 17.36
N PRO A 19 -18.27 -2.55 17.56
CA PRO A 19 -16.92 -2.82 18.05
C PRO A 19 -15.83 -2.47 17.04
N LEU A 20 -16.06 -2.64 15.73
CA LEU A 20 -15.12 -2.22 14.71
C LEU A 20 -14.85 -0.72 14.79
N PHE A 21 -15.89 0.10 14.92
CA PHE A 21 -15.75 1.55 15.09
C PHE A 21 -15.01 1.92 16.38
N ASP A 22 -15.29 1.28 17.51
CA ASP A 22 -14.58 1.55 18.76
C ASP A 22 -13.07 1.27 18.62
N VAL A 23 -12.69 0.12 18.06
CA VAL A 23 -11.28 -0.23 17.81
C VAL A 23 -10.63 0.75 16.84
N CYS A 24 -11.27 1.00 15.70
CA CYS A 24 -10.75 1.91 14.67
C CYS A 24 -10.59 3.34 15.20
N SER A 25 -11.53 3.84 16.01
CA SER A 25 -11.44 5.15 16.65
C SER A 25 -10.25 5.25 17.60
N ARG A 26 -9.98 4.20 18.39
CA ARG A 26 -8.83 4.16 19.31
C ARG A 26 -7.49 4.09 18.58
N LEU A 27 -7.46 3.42 17.43
CA LEU A 27 -6.26 3.31 16.58
C LEU A 27 -6.08 4.50 15.63
N GLY A 28 -7.10 5.35 15.48
CA GLY A 28 -7.09 6.45 14.51
C GLY A 28 -7.11 5.96 13.05
N LEU A 29 -7.76 4.81 12.80
CA LEU A 29 -7.91 4.20 11.48
C LEU A 29 -9.38 4.22 11.02
N LYS A 30 -9.60 4.07 9.71
CA LYS A 30 -10.96 3.91 9.15
C LYS A 30 -11.47 2.47 9.35
N PRO A 31 -12.79 2.25 9.47
CA PRO A 31 -13.40 0.93 9.71
C PRO A 31 -13.47 0.10 8.43
N ILE A 32 -12.32 -0.15 7.82
CA ILE A 32 -12.15 -1.00 6.65
C ILE A 32 -10.76 -1.65 6.69
N VAL A 33 -10.65 -2.77 6.01
CA VAL A 33 -9.36 -3.39 5.71
C VAL A 33 -8.41 -2.40 5.01
N CYS A 34 -7.21 -2.23 5.55
CA CYS A 34 -6.18 -1.32 5.03
C CYS A 34 -4.79 -1.95 5.15
N HIS A 35 -3.78 -1.37 4.48
CA HIS A 35 -2.40 -1.88 4.48
C HIS A 35 -1.84 -2.14 5.88
N ALA A 36 -2.10 -1.26 6.84
CA ALA A 36 -1.68 -1.44 8.23
C ALA A 36 -2.23 -2.73 8.86
N SER A 37 -3.47 -3.10 8.51
CA SER A 37 -4.11 -4.31 9.02
C SER A 37 -3.73 -5.57 8.26
N VAL A 38 -3.68 -5.57 6.92
CA VAL A 38 -3.45 -6.78 6.11
C VAL A 38 -1.99 -7.13 5.90
N CYS A 39 -1.10 -6.16 6.09
CA CYS A 39 0.33 -6.32 5.90
C CYS A 39 1.08 -6.12 7.22
N LEU A 40 1.13 -4.89 7.73
CA LEU A 40 2.05 -4.53 8.84
C LEU A 40 1.77 -5.31 10.12
N ALA A 41 0.50 -5.51 10.47
CA ALA A 41 0.06 -6.23 11.67
C ALA A 41 -0.31 -7.71 11.44
N ASN A 42 -0.16 -8.24 10.21
CA ASN A 42 -0.69 -9.55 9.84
C ASN A 42 0.40 -10.59 9.55
N TRP A 43 1.34 -10.75 10.46
CA TRP A 43 2.36 -11.79 10.32
C TRP A 43 2.79 -12.34 11.68
N LYS A 44 3.21 -13.60 11.68
CA LYS A 44 3.83 -14.29 12.81
C LYS A 44 4.99 -15.17 12.32
N PRO A 45 6.08 -15.30 13.09
CA PRO A 45 7.16 -16.22 12.74
C PRO A 45 6.66 -17.68 12.81
N ILE A 46 7.06 -18.51 11.84
CA ILE A 46 6.87 -19.97 11.93
C ILE A 46 8.15 -20.71 12.35
N GLN A 47 9.28 -20.00 12.34
CA GLN A 47 10.59 -20.49 12.79
C GLN A 47 11.45 -19.29 13.21
N LYS A 48 12.56 -19.56 13.94
CA LYS A 48 13.53 -18.53 14.30
C LYS A 48 14.16 -17.95 13.03
N MET A 49 14.21 -16.62 12.93
CA MET A 49 14.83 -15.93 11.80
C MET A 49 15.77 -14.83 12.30
N ALA A 50 16.96 -14.74 11.69
CA ALA A 50 17.90 -13.65 11.94
C ALA A 50 17.60 -12.44 11.05
N ILE A 51 17.10 -12.69 9.84
CA ILE A 51 16.68 -11.69 8.86
C ILE A 51 15.23 -11.98 8.50
N PHE A 52 14.42 -10.94 8.41
CA PHE A 52 13.01 -11.08 8.03
C PHE A 52 12.89 -11.69 6.63
N ASN A 53 12.13 -12.77 6.51
CA ASN A 53 11.97 -13.50 5.26
C ASN A 53 10.53 -13.97 5.11
N ALA A 54 9.90 -13.62 3.98
CA ALA A 54 8.51 -13.93 3.66
C ALA A 54 8.19 -15.44 3.72
N ALA A 55 9.17 -16.32 3.46
CA ALA A 55 9.01 -17.76 3.54
C ALA A 55 8.99 -18.27 5.00
N MET A 56 9.55 -17.51 5.95
CA MET A 56 9.70 -17.89 7.36
C MET A 56 8.66 -17.27 8.29
N ILE A 57 7.66 -16.58 7.73
CA ILE A 57 6.50 -16.03 8.46
C ILE A 57 5.19 -16.56 7.90
N ASP A 58 4.11 -16.48 8.66
CA ASP A 58 2.76 -16.81 8.20
C ASP A 58 1.78 -15.71 8.59
N ILE A 59 0.64 -15.64 7.90
CA ILE A 59 -0.40 -14.63 8.19
C ILE A 59 -1.25 -15.03 9.40
N ILE A 60 -1.64 -14.04 10.20
CA ILE A 60 -2.48 -14.24 11.37
C ILE A 60 -3.95 -14.42 10.95
N THR A 61 -4.41 -13.61 10.00
CA THR A 61 -5.77 -13.59 9.45
C THR A 61 -5.76 -13.31 7.94
N PHE A 62 -6.91 -13.00 7.35
CA PHE A 62 -7.09 -12.68 5.92
C PHE A 62 -6.74 -13.84 4.96
N ARG A 63 -7.12 -15.06 5.32
CA ARG A 63 -7.09 -16.25 4.44
C ARG A 63 -8.37 -16.34 3.61
N PHE A 64 -8.43 -15.56 2.55
CA PHE A 64 -9.61 -15.45 1.69
C PHE A 64 -9.78 -16.67 0.78
N VAL A 65 -8.67 -17.25 0.32
CA VAL A 65 -8.67 -18.44 -0.55
C VAL A 65 -7.73 -19.51 -0.01
N GLN A 66 -8.07 -20.77 -0.27
CA GLN A 66 -7.22 -21.93 0.06
C GLN A 66 -6.12 -22.12 -0.99
N HIS A 67 -5.28 -21.10 -1.19
CA HIS A 67 -4.15 -21.14 -2.11
C HIS A 67 -2.91 -20.51 -1.46
N PRO A 68 -1.69 -21.10 -1.59
CA PRO A 68 -0.46 -20.55 -1.00
C PRO A 68 -0.19 -19.09 -1.38
N GLY A 69 -0.58 -18.68 -2.59
CA GLY A 69 -0.49 -17.30 -3.06
C GLY A 69 -1.23 -16.26 -2.19
N ASN A 70 -2.30 -16.64 -1.48
CA ASN A 70 -2.94 -15.74 -0.51
C ASN A 70 -1.95 -15.35 0.59
N ARG A 71 -1.21 -16.31 1.15
CA ARG A 71 -0.18 -16.04 2.16
C ARG A 71 0.96 -15.24 1.55
N TRP A 72 1.48 -15.70 0.41
CA TRP A 72 2.66 -15.11 -0.22
C TRP A 72 2.51 -13.64 -0.53
N PHE A 73 1.33 -13.22 -1.02
CA PHE A 73 1.04 -11.82 -1.32
C PHE A 73 1.29 -10.91 -0.10
N PHE A 74 0.76 -11.28 1.07
CA PHE A 74 0.91 -10.48 2.29
C PHE A 74 2.31 -10.60 2.91
N THR A 75 2.88 -11.81 2.98
CA THR A 75 4.20 -12.01 3.62
C THR A 75 5.33 -11.39 2.81
N LEU A 76 5.25 -11.43 1.47
CA LEU A 76 6.21 -10.77 0.59
C LEU A 76 6.11 -9.24 0.70
N THR A 77 4.89 -8.70 0.80
CA THR A 77 4.69 -7.26 1.04
C THR A 77 5.28 -6.83 2.38
N ALA A 78 5.15 -7.65 3.45
CA ALA A 78 5.76 -7.37 4.74
C ALA A 78 7.31 -7.42 4.68
N GLN A 79 7.88 -8.31 3.87
CA GLN A 79 9.33 -8.34 3.63
C GLN A 79 9.80 -7.06 2.92
N ILE A 80 9.07 -6.57 1.91
CA ILE A 80 9.39 -5.30 1.23
C ILE A 80 9.41 -4.14 2.22
N GLU A 81 8.41 -4.02 3.10
CA GLU A 81 8.38 -2.97 4.13
C GLU A 81 9.59 -3.06 5.09
N THR A 82 9.98 -4.28 5.46
CA THR A 82 11.14 -4.50 6.33
C THR A 82 12.46 -4.14 5.64
N GLU A 83 12.61 -4.47 4.35
CA GLU A 83 13.79 -4.11 3.56
C GLU A 83 13.93 -2.60 3.37
N LEU A 84 12.81 -1.89 3.27
CA LEU A 84 12.79 -0.44 3.15
C LEU A 84 13.07 0.30 4.47
N ALA A 85 13.05 -0.38 5.62
CA ALA A 85 13.34 0.23 6.92
C ALA A 85 14.75 0.86 6.98
N GLU A 86 15.72 0.31 6.23
CA GLU A 86 17.07 0.88 6.10
C GLU A 86 17.03 2.32 5.53
N ALA A 87 16.20 2.57 4.51
CA ALA A 87 16.01 3.91 3.96
C ALA A 87 15.34 4.85 4.97
N ILE A 88 14.31 4.38 5.65
CA ILE A 88 13.57 5.15 6.66
C ILE A 88 14.49 5.61 7.79
N TYR A 89 15.37 4.72 8.27
CA TYR A 89 16.34 5.06 9.31
C TYR A 89 17.35 6.13 8.85
N ALA A 90 17.88 6.00 7.63
CA ALA A 90 18.80 6.98 7.07
C ALA A 90 18.15 8.36 6.90
N ILE A 91 16.90 8.39 6.40
CA ILE A 91 16.09 9.61 6.26
C ILE A 91 15.83 10.26 7.62
N ALA A 92 15.42 9.46 8.62
CA ALA A 92 15.16 9.96 9.97
C ALA A 92 16.43 10.56 10.59
N SER A 93 17.58 9.89 10.45
CA SER A 93 18.86 10.38 10.92
C SER A 93 19.23 11.71 10.27
N ALA A 94 19.08 11.81 8.95
CA ALA A 94 19.41 13.05 8.23
C ALA A 94 18.51 14.22 8.67
N CYS A 95 17.21 13.98 8.82
CA CYS A 95 16.26 14.98 9.30
C CYS A 95 16.51 15.40 10.75
N LEU A 96 16.87 14.45 11.63
CA LEU A 96 17.14 14.72 13.04
C LEU A 96 18.40 15.56 13.23
N HIS A 97 19.46 15.27 12.47
CA HIS A 97 20.74 15.98 12.57
C HIS A 97 20.83 17.20 11.65
N GLY A 98 19.82 17.43 10.80
CA GLY A 98 19.81 18.54 9.84
C GLY A 98 20.90 18.43 8.76
N LYS A 99 21.38 17.21 8.47
CA LYS A 99 22.51 16.96 7.58
C LYS A 99 22.35 15.63 6.85
N VAL A 100 22.59 15.62 5.54
CA VAL A 100 22.67 14.37 4.76
C VAL A 100 24.09 13.81 4.85
N GLU A 101 24.26 12.65 5.47
CA GLU A 101 25.55 11.93 5.50
C GLU A 101 25.84 11.29 4.13
N GLU A 102 27.11 11.07 3.82
CA GLU A 102 27.56 10.47 2.54
C GLU A 102 26.90 9.12 2.26
N SER A 103 26.62 8.33 3.30
CA SER A 103 25.97 7.02 3.18
C SER A 103 24.45 7.08 3.04
N THR A 104 23.81 8.23 3.26
CA THR A 104 22.34 8.35 3.31
C THR A 104 21.70 7.90 2.01
N MET A 105 22.20 8.41 0.88
CA MET A 105 21.68 8.04 -0.44
C MET A 105 21.98 6.58 -0.80
N GLN A 106 23.12 6.06 -0.34
CA GLN A 106 23.47 4.65 -0.53
C GLN A 106 22.50 3.72 0.21
N HIS A 107 22.09 4.08 1.44
CA HIS A 107 21.10 3.32 2.20
C HIS A 107 19.74 3.31 1.50
N ILE A 108 19.30 4.47 0.98
CA ILE A 108 18.05 4.56 0.19
C ILE A 108 18.15 3.69 -1.07
N TYR A 109 19.23 3.83 -1.83
CA TYR A 109 19.48 3.04 -3.04
C TYR A 109 19.45 1.53 -2.75
N ASN A 110 20.18 1.08 -1.73
CA ASN A 110 20.28 -0.34 -1.36
C ASN A 110 18.91 -0.89 -0.96
N ALA A 111 18.19 -0.18 -0.09
CA ALA A 111 16.89 -0.59 0.40
C ALA A 111 15.85 -0.71 -0.73
N VAL A 112 15.78 0.29 -1.60
CA VAL A 112 14.83 0.32 -2.72
C VAL A 112 15.20 -0.73 -3.79
N THR A 113 16.50 -0.97 -4.02
CA THR A 113 16.97 -2.03 -4.92
C THR A 113 16.59 -3.42 -4.39
N LYS A 114 16.77 -3.68 -3.09
CA LYS A 114 16.31 -4.92 -2.44
C LYS A 114 14.81 -5.09 -2.61
N ALA A 115 14.02 -4.06 -2.30
CA ALA A 115 12.56 -4.07 -2.48
C ALA A 115 12.15 -4.34 -3.95
N THR A 116 12.89 -3.79 -4.92
CA THR A 116 12.67 -4.02 -6.36
C THR A 116 12.92 -5.47 -6.76
N ASN A 117 13.92 -6.12 -6.17
CA ASN A 117 14.17 -7.54 -6.37
C ASN A 117 13.09 -8.39 -5.69
N THR A 118 12.66 -8.00 -4.48
CA THR A 118 11.66 -8.72 -3.71
C THR A 118 10.28 -8.67 -4.35
N ILE A 119 9.83 -7.54 -4.90
CA ILE A 119 8.50 -7.45 -5.53
C ILE A 119 8.36 -8.35 -6.77
N GLN A 120 9.45 -8.62 -7.49
CA GLN A 120 9.45 -9.55 -8.63
C GLN A 120 9.04 -10.96 -8.21
N ARG A 121 9.38 -11.35 -6.98
CA ARG A 121 9.08 -12.65 -6.41
C ARG A 121 7.58 -12.89 -6.15
N MET A 122 6.73 -11.89 -6.39
CA MET A 122 5.28 -12.05 -6.31
C MET A 122 4.80 -13.20 -7.19
N GLU A 123 5.44 -13.39 -8.36
CA GLU A 123 5.10 -14.45 -9.31
C GLU A 123 5.55 -15.85 -8.90
N GLU A 124 6.40 -16.00 -7.87
CA GLU A 124 6.85 -17.32 -7.38
C GLU A 124 5.66 -18.17 -6.91
N TYR A 125 4.66 -17.54 -6.25
CA TYR A 125 3.55 -18.26 -5.63
C TYR A 125 2.17 -17.63 -5.83
N VAL A 126 2.06 -16.45 -6.44
CA VAL A 126 0.77 -15.84 -6.77
C VAL A 126 0.49 -16.02 -8.26
N PRO A 127 -0.40 -16.94 -8.65
CA PRO A 127 -0.96 -16.95 -10.00
C PRO A 127 -1.82 -15.70 -10.23
N PRO A 128 -1.74 -15.04 -11.41
CA PRO A 128 -2.55 -13.85 -11.70
C PRO A 128 -4.05 -14.05 -11.51
N ASP A 129 -4.59 -15.21 -11.89
CA ASP A 129 -6.01 -15.54 -11.73
C ASP A 129 -6.43 -15.67 -10.26
N VAL A 130 -5.61 -16.33 -9.45
CA VAL A 130 -5.84 -16.48 -8.00
C VAL A 130 -5.85 -15.12 -7.30
N PHE A 131 -5.01 -14.18 -7.73
CA PHE A 131 -5.10 -12.80 -7.24
C PHE A 131 -6.36 -12.11 -7.75
N TYR A 132 -6.51 -12.02 -9.09
CA TYR A 132 -7.50 -11.15 -9.73
C TYR A 132 -8.95 -11.57 -9.46
N ASN A 133 -9.26 -12.86 -9.66
CA ASN A 133 -10.60 -13.42 -9.47
C ASN A 133 -10.78 -14.04 -8.07
N GLY A 134 -9.69 -14.42 -7.40
CA GLY A 134 -9.74 -15.04 -6.08
C GLY A 134 -9.88 -14.01 -4.98
N PHE A 135 -8.77 -13.40 -4.54
CA PHE A 135 -8.78 -12.61 -3.30
C PHE A 135 -8.78 -11.08 -3.45
N ARG A 136 -8.55 -10.53 -4.65
CA ARG A 136 -8.59 -9.07 -4.90
C ARG A 136 -9.92 -8.43 -4.53
N HIS A 137 -11.03 -9.14 -4.70
CA HIS A 137 -12.36 -8.66 -4.34
C HIS A 137 -12.50 -8.35 -2.84
N PHE A 138 -11.84 -9.12 -1.97
CA PHE A 138 -11.88 -8.89 -0.52
C PHE A 138 -10.99 -7.72 -0.07
N LEU A 139 -10.10 -7.25 -0.94
CA LEU A 139 -9.31 -6.03 -0.73
C LEU A 139 -10.00 -4.79 -1.29
N SER A 140 -11.12 -4.96 -2.01
CA SER A 140 -11.84 -3.84 -2.62
C SER A 140 -12.56 -3.00 -1.59
N GLY A 141 -12.66 -1.71 -1.87
CA GLY A 141 -13.39 -0.76 -1.04
C GLY A 141 -14.89 -0.84 -1.19
N TYR A 142 -15.58 0.01 -0.45
CA TYR A 142 -17.03 0.22 -0.54
C TYR A 142 -17.39 1.31 -1.56
N THR A 143 -16.67 1.35 -2.68
CA THR A 143 -16.71 2.44 -3.68
C THR A 143 -17.02 1.95 -5.09
N GLN A 144 -17.49 0.71 -5.23
CA GLN A 144 -17.75 0.08 -6.54
C GLN A 144 -19.12 -0.60 -6.59
N ASN A 145 -19.69 -0.72 -7.79
CA ASN A 145 -20.95 -1.44 -8.06
C ASN A 145 -22.10 -0.95 -7.16
N ALA A 146 -22.93 -1.87 -6.65
CA ALA A 146 -24.07 -1.55 -5.78
C ALA A 146 -23.69 -0.73 -4.53
N LEU A 147 -22.45 -0.85 -4.03
CA LEU A 147 -21.97 -0.01 -2.92
C LEU A 147 -21.75 1.44 -3.39
N ALA A 148 -21.26 1.66 -4.60
CA ALA A 148 -21.15 3.00 -5.17
C ALA A 148 -22.54 3.63 -5.41
N GLU A 149 -23.50 2.85 -5.92
CA GLU A 149 -24.89 3.30 -6.12
C GLU A 149 -25.56 3.70 -4.80
N GLN A 150 -25.29 2.97 -3.71
CA GLN A 150 -25.74 3.31 -2.36
C GLN A 150 -24.97 4.49 -1.74
N GLY A 151 -23.84 4.91 -2.33
CA GLY A 151 -22.93 5.91 -1.75
C GLY A 151 -21.99 5.35 -0.68
N GLY A 152 -21.92 4.03 -0.50
CA GLY A 152 -21.02 3.36 0.43
C GLY A 152 -21.63 2.16 1.14
N ILE A 153 -20.90 1.59 2.09
CA ILE A 153 -21.45 0.58 3.02
C ILE A 153 -22.26 1.27 4.12
N VAL A 154 -23.40 0.69 4.52
CA VAL A 154 -24.11 1.12 5.72
C VAL A 154 -23.56 0.38 6.94
N PHE A 155 -23.30 1.10 8.01
CA PHE A 155 -22.88 0.55 9.29
C PHE A 155 -24.05 0.62 10.26
N GLU A 156 -24.66 -0.53 10.57
CA GLU A 156 -25.80 -0.58 11.49
C GLU A 156 -25.37 -0.14 12.89
N GLY A 157 -26.18 0.70 13.54
CA GLY A 157 -25.83 1.40 14.79
C GLY A 157 -24.98 2.67 14.59
N LYS A 158 -24.69 3.06 13.34
CA LYS A 158 -24.00 4.30 12.93
C LYS A 158 -24.74 5.02 11.79
N GLU A 159 -26.06 4.89 11.74
CA GLU A 159 -26.92 5.41 10.66
C GLU A 159 -26.78 6.92 10.46
N ASN A 160 -26.44 7.66 11.52
CA ASN A 160 -26.18 9.09 11.47
C ASN A 160 -25.02 9.51 10.56
N LEU A 161 -24.10 8.58 10.23
CA LEU A 161 -23.02 8.82 9.28
C LEU A 161 -23.48 8.65 7.83
N GLY A 162 -24.61 7.98 7.59
CA GLY A 162 -25.03 7.52 6.27
C GLY A 162 -24.09 6.46 5.66
N PRO A 163 -24.35 6.04 4.42
CA PRO A 163 -23.45 5.15 3.67
C PRO A 163 -22.02 5.70 3.57
N GLN A 164 -21.02 4.85 3.79
CA GLN A 164 -19.61 5.24 3.85
C GLN A 164 -18.79 4.73 2.65
N PRO A 165 -18.29 5.60 1.77
CA PRO A 165 -17.55 5.22 0.56
C PRO A 165 -16.04 5.02 0.86
N LEU A 166 -15.71 4.00 1.66
CA LEU A 166 -14.32 3.77 2.07
C LEU A 166 -13.50 3.05 1.00
N SER A 167 -12.36 3.61 0.60
CA SER A 167 -11.36 2.96 -0.24
C SER A 167 -10.78 1.70 0.41
N GLY A 168 -10.60 0.65 -0.38
CA GLY A 168 -10.03 -0.63 0.06
C GLY A 168 -8.52 -0.60 0.20
N GLY A 169 -7.91 -1.77 0.44
CA GLY A 169 -6.47 -1.91 0.62
C GLY A 169 -5.70 -1.58 -0.66
N SER A 170 -4.66 -0.75 -0.54
CA SER A 170 -3.80 -0.34 -1.66
C SER A 170 -2.36 -0.21 -1.20
N ALA A 171 -1.40 -0.49 -2.09
CA ALA A 171 0.02 -0.24 -1.85
C ALA A 171 0.32 1.24 -1.56
N ALA A 172 -0.51 2.16 -2.05
CA ALA A 172 -0.42 3.59 -1.75
C ALA A 172 -0.76 3.95 -0.28
N GLN A 173 -1.20 2.97 0.53
CA GLN A 173 -1.36 3.13 1.97
C GLN A 173 -0.08 2.73 2.73
N SER A 174 0.95 2.25 2.05
CA SER A 174 2.31 2.16 2.60
C SER A 174 2.85 3.56 2.83
N SER A 175 3.29 3.86 4.05
CA SER A 175 3.88 5.16 4.38
C SER A 175 5.29 5.33 3.81
N THR A 176 5.94 4.22 3.47
CA THR A 176 7.38 4.16 3.21
C THR A 176 7.80 4.94 1.97
N PHE A 177 7.09 4.76 0.85
CA PHE A 177 7.37 5.55 -0.35
C PHE A 177 6.95 7.01 -0.23
N HIS A 178 5.94 7.34 0.58
CA HIS A 178 5.63 8.74 0.85
C HIS A 178 6.78 9.43 1.58
N VAL A 179 7.39 8.77 2.57
CA VAL A 179 8.57 9.30 3.27
C VAL A 179 9.74 9.50 2.31
N ILE A 180 10.02 8.51 1.46
CA ILE A 180 11.10 8.58 0.46
C ILE A 180 10.85 9.74 -0.51
N ASP A 181 9.61 9.92 -0.96
CA ASP A 181 9.24 11.00 -1.87
C ASP A 181 9.42 12.38 -1.24
N GLU A 182 8.99 12.57 0.02
CA GLU A 182 9.21 13.83 0.73
C GLU A 182 10.71 14.14 0.87
N PHE A 183 11.51 13.14 1.24
CA PHE A 183 12.95 13.33 1.46
C PHE A 183 13.70 13.62 0.16
N LEU A 184 13.46 12.84 -0.90
CA LEU A 184 14.06 13.07 -2.21
C LEU A 184 13.49 14.33 -2.88
N GLY A 185 12.33 14.81 -2.45
CA GLY A 185 11.67 15.99 -3.02
C GLY A 185 10.95 15.70 -4.32
N ILE A 186 10.47 14.48 -4.51
CA ILE A 186 9.63 14.09 -5.64
C ILE A 186 8.30 14.84 -5.52
N LYS A 187 7.86 15.48 -6.60
CA LYS A 187 6.61 16.26 -6.65
C LYS A 187 5.66 15.64 -7.65
N HIS A 188 4.43 15.45 -7.21
CA HIS A 188 3.37 14.85 -8.00
C HIS A 188 2.42 15.91 -8.55
N ALA A 189 1.80 15.62 -9.69
CA ALA A 189 0.72 16.44 -10.22
C ALA A 189 -0.45 16.57 -9.22
N PRO A 190 -1.24 17.66 -9.24
CA PRO A 190 -2.25 17.93 -8.21
C PRO A 190 -3.28 16.82 -7.98
N ASP A 191 -3.72 16.14 -9.04
CA ASP A 191 -4.67 15.01 -8.97
C ASP A 191 -4.04 13.78 -8.29
N ILE A 192 -2.76 13.53 -8.57
CA ILE A 192 -1.97 12.45 -7.99
C ILE A 192 -1.67 12.73 -6.50
N GLU A 193 -1.28 13.96 -6.16
CA GLU A 193 -1.07 14.35 -4.76
C GLU A 193 -2.38 14.30 -3.96
N ALA A 194 -3.51 14.67 -4.56
CA ALA A 194 -4.82 14.53 -3.93
C ALA A 194 -5.15 13.06 -3.64
N PHE A 195 -4.91 12.16 -4.60
CA PHE A 195 -5.05 10.73 -4.39
C PHE A 195 -4.14 10.21 -3.26
N LEU A 196 -2.85 10.51 -3.30
CA LEU A 196 -1.87 10.07 -2.29
C LEU A 196 -2.19 10.64 -0.91
N SER A 197 -2.62 11.90 -0.83
CA SER A 197 -3.06 12.53 0.41
C SER A 197 -4.29 11.84 1.00
N HIS A 198 -5.25 11.43 0.17
CA HIS A 198 -6.38 10.64 0.63
C HIS A 198 -5.95 9.26 1.16
N GLN A 199 -4.95 8.61 0.53
CA GLN A 199 -4.43 7.32 1.04
C GLN A 199 -3.74 7.48 2.41
N ARG A 200 -3.14 8.63 2.71
CA ARG A 200 -2.57 8.91 4.04
C ARG A 200 -3.63 8.81 5.14
N GLU A 201 -4.91 9.06 4.87
CA GLU A 201 -5.99 8.92 5.86
C GLU A 201 -6.18 7.47 6.37
N TYR A 202 -5.66 6.47 5.65
CA TYR A 202 -5.71 5.05 5.99
C TYR A 202 -4.44 4.55 6.70
N MET A 203 -3.45 5.42 6.90
CA MET A 203 -2.22 5.10 7.60
C MET A 203 -2.37 5.31 9.12
N PRO A 204 -1.61 4.57 9.96
CA PRO A 204 -1.55 4.83 11.38
C PRO A 204 -1.18 6.29 11.67
N PRO A 205 -1.80 6.96 12.66
CA PRO A 205 -1.58 8.39 12.92
C PRO A 205 -0.11 8.81 12.97
N LYS A 206 0.70 8.08 13.74
CA LYS A 206 2.13 8.36 13.88
C LYS A 206 2.92 8.23 12.58
N HIS A 207 2.47 7.42 11.63
CA HIS A 207 3.13 7.32 10.32
C HIS A 207 2.81 8.54 9.45
N ARG A 208 1.58 9.08 9.54
CA ARG A 208 1.20 10.33 8.88
C ARG A 208 2.01 11.50 9.42
N ASP A 209 2.12 11.57 10.75
CA ASP A 209 2.90 12.59 11.44
C ASP A 209 4.38 12.49 11.03
N PHE A 210 4.91 11.28 10.86
CA PHE A 210 6.28 11.07 10.42
C PHE A 210 6.53 11.55 8.98
N ILE A 211 5.59 11.34 8.04
CA ILE A 211 5.68 11.88 6.67
C ILE A 211 5.77 13.41 6.72
N LEU A 212 4.91 14.06 7.51
CA LEU A 212 4.90 15.52 7.68
C LEU A 212 6.21 16.01 8.32
N TRP A 213 6.66 15.32 9.36
CA TRP A 213 7.91 15.65 10.04
C TRP A 213 9.11 15.56 9.09
N VAL A 214 9.18 14.55 8.22
CA VAL A 214 10.25 14.46 7.20
C VAL A 214 10.18 15.63 6.22
N ARG A 215 8.98 15.93 5.69
CA ARG A 215 8.76 17.07 4.78
C ARG A 215 9.25 18.39 5.37
N GLU A 216 8.92 18.64 6.64
CA GLU A 216 9.31 19.87 7.34
C GLU A 216 10.80 19.96 7.63
N ASN A 217 11.44 18.84 8.00
CA ASN A 217 12.84 18.86 8.41
C ASN A 217 13.81 18.77 7.23
N VAL A 218 13.48 18.03 6.16
CA VAL A 218 14.31 18.03 4.95
C VAL A 218 14.38 19.42 4.30
N ALA A 219 13.31 20.22 4.41
CA ALA A 219 13.28 21.60 3.91
C ALA A 219 14.24 22.55 4.66
N LYS A 220 14.68 22.18 5.87
CA LYS A 220 15.65 22.94 6.67
C LYS A 220 17.09 22.55 6.37
N ILE A 221 17.33 21.41 5.72
CA ILE A 221 18.67 20.95 5.36
C ILE A 221 19.14 21.76 4.15
N PRO A 222 20.35 22.37 4.18
CA PRO A 222 20.90 23.05 3.01
C PRO A 222 21.25 22.04 1.90
N ASN A 223 20.74 22.28 0.69
CA ASN A 223 21.06 21.50 -0.51
C ASN A 223 21.01 19.96 -0.33
N PRO A 224 19.92 19.38 0.24
CA PRO A 224 19.88 17.95 0.63
C PRO A 224 19.91 17.00 -0.57
N ARG A 225 19.77 17.55 -1.78
CA ARG A 225 19.75 16.84 -3.07
C ARG A 225 21.04 17.03 -3.87
N ASN A 226 21.92 17.95 -3.46
CA ASN A 226 23.22 18.17 -4.10
C ASN A 226 24.31 17.37 -3.36
N VAL A 227 24.12 16.06 -3.29
CA VAL A 227 25.01 15.12 -2.59
C VAL A 227 25.29 13.92 -3.50
N ALA A 228 26.43 13.26 -3.29
CA ALA A 228 26.77 12.04 -4.00
C ALA A 228 25.69 10.96 -3.80
N GLY A 229 25.37 10.20 -4.84
CA GLY A 229 24.37 9.13 -4.78
C GLY A 229 22.91 9.57 -4.93
N TYR A 230 22.59 10.88 -4.94
CA TYR A 230 21.21 11.35 -5.03
C TYR A 230 20.51 10.87 -6.31
N ARG A 231 21.20 10.97 -7.46
CA ARG A 231 20.66 10.54 -8.75
C ARG A 231 20.42 9.03 -8.77
N GLU A 232 21.34 8.25 -8.22
CA GLU A 232 21.26 6.80 -8.12
C GLU A 232 20.08 6.38 -7.24
N ALA A 233 19.90 7.01 -6.08
CA ALA A 233 18.76 6.78 -5.20
C ALA A 233 17.43 7.10 -5.91
N LEU A 234 17.34 8.24 -6.60
CA LEU A 234 16.16 8.64 -7.36
C LEU A 234 15.82 7.64 -8.49
N LEU A 235 16.84 7.20 -9.24
CA LEU A 235 16.68 6.20 -10.29
C LEU A 235 16.28 4.83 -9.73
N ALA A 236 16.75 4.45 -8.54
CA ALA A 236 16.29 3.23 -7.87
C ALA A 236 14.79 3.29 -7.54
N VAL A 237 14.30 4.44 -7.04
CA VAL A 237 12.85 4.64 -6.81
C VAL A 237 12.07 4.56 -8.12
N LYS A 238 12.55 5.18 -9.19
CA LYS A 238 11.94 5.05 -10.52
C LYS A 238 11.87 3.57 -10.95
N LYS A 239 12.97 2.83 -10.78
CA LYS A 239 13.05 1.42 -11.16
C LYS A 239 12.07 0.55 -10.37
N PHE A 240 11.92 0.80 -9.07
CA PHE A 240 10.91 0.13 -8.26
C PHE A 240 9.50 0.38 -8.82
N ARG A 241 9.18 1.63 -9.17
CA ARG A 241 7.86 2.02 -9.70
C ARG A 241 7.58 1.39 -11.06
N GLU A 242 8.57 1.34 -11.96
CA GLU A 242 8.48 0.62 -13.24
C GLU A 242 8.24 -0.88 -13.04
N MET A 243 8.91 -1.49 -12.06
CA MET A 243 8.69 -2.88 -11.71
C MET A 243 7.29 -3.10 -11.14
N HIS A 244 6.81 -2.20 -10.27
CA HIS A 244 5.46 -2.25 -9.73
C HIS A 244 4.40 -2.12 -10.84
N ILE A 245 4.60 -1.25 -11.84
CA ILE A 245 3.76 -1.16 -13.04
C ILE A 245 3.73 -2.51 -13.78
N SER A 246 4.87 -3.18 -13.90
CA SER A 246 4.98 -4.48 -14.57
C SER A 246 4.19 -5.57 -13.83
N VAL A 247 4.30 -5.61 -12.50
CA VAL A 247 3.51 -6.48 -11.62
C VAL A 247 2.01 -6.17 -11.78
N VAL A 248 1.60 -4.92 -11.64
CA VAL A 248 0.19 -4.52 -11.80
C VAL A 248 -0.35 -4.91 -13.18
N THR A 249 0.45 -4.72 -14.23
CA THR A 249 0.05 -5.11 -15.59
C THR A 249 -0.26 -6.60 -15.66
N LYS A 250 0.63 -7.44 -15.12
CA LYS A 250 0.48 -8.91 -15.12
C LYS A 250 -0.69 -9.38 -14.27
N PHE A 251 -0.89 -8.79 -13.09
CA PHE A 251 -1.85 -9.27 -12.09
C PHE A 251 -3.23 -8.62 -12.18
N ILE A 252 -3.36 -7.47 -12.85
CA ILE A 252 -4.62 -6.72 -12.95
C ILE A 252 -5.00 -6.47 -14.40
N VAL A 253 -4.13 -5.83 -15.18
CA VAL A 253 -4.50 -5.35 -16.52
C VAL A 253 -4.73 -6.50 -17.50
N LEU A 254 -3.84 -7.51 -17.53
CA LEU A 254 -3.98 -8.65 -18.43
C LEU A 254 -5.20 -9.53 -18.08
N PRO A 255 -5.42 -9.92 -16.80
CA PRO A 255 -6.64 -10.65 -16.42
C PRO A 255 -7.94 -9.87 -16.70
N ALA A 256 -7.93 -8.54 -16.51
CA ALA A 256 -9.10 -7.70 -16.80
C ALA A 256 -9.49 -7.72 -18.28
N LYS A 257 -8.51 -7.69 -19.20
CA LYS A 257 -8.79 -7.75 -20.65
C LYS A 257 -9.38 -9.09 -21.10
N GLY A 258 -9.01 -10.19 -20.44
CA GLY A 258 -9.58 -11.52 -20.70
C GLY A 258 -11.02 -11.67 -20.20
N ASN A 259 -11.43 -10.85 -19.22
CA ASN A 259 -12.76 -10.84 -18.62
C ASN A 259 -13.56 -9.64 -19.16
N SER A 260 -14.29 -9.84 -20.26
CA SER A 260 -15.09 -8.85 -21.01
C SER A 260 -16.21 -8.11 -20.24
N LYS A 261 -16.29 -8.26 -18.91
CA LYS A 261 -17.34 -7.70 -18.02
C LYS A 261 -16.88 -6.58 -17.09
N MET A 262 -15.61 -6.16 -17.08
CA MET A 262 -15.14 -5.09 -16.17
C MET A 262 -14.61 -3.86 -16.92
N GLY A 263 -15.21 -2.70 -16.60
CA GLY A 263 -14.94 -1.39 -17.23
C GLY A 263 -13.59 -0.75 -16.88
N THR A 264 -13.47 0.53 -17.25
CA THR A 264 -12.28 1.41 -17.34
C THR A 264 -11.37 1.55 -16.10
N GLY A 265 -11.64 0.86 -14.99
CA GLY A 265 -10.89 0.95 -13.74
C GLY A 265 -9.40 0.58 -13.85
N GLY A 266 -9.04 -0.29 -14.81
CA GLY A 266 -7.62 -0.61 -15.09
C GLY A 266 -6.85 0.54 -15.75
N SER A 267 -7.50 1.32 -16.62
CA SER A 267 -6.86 2.42 -17.37
C SER A 267 -6.55 3.63 -16.47
N SER A 268 -7.49 3.98 -15.57
CA SER A 268 -7.26 5.04 -14.57
C SER A 268 -6.13 4.68 -13.59
N PHE A 269 -6.02 3.41 -13.22
CA PHE A 269 -4.97 2.93 -12.31
C PHE A 269 -3.58 2.95 -12.97
N MET A 270 -3.50 2.59 -14.25
CA MET A 270 -2.22 2.66 -14.99
C MET A 270 -1.76 4.10 -15.21
N HIS A 271 -2.68 5.04 -15.51
CA HIS A 271 -2.35 6.46 -15.61
C HIS A 271 -1.71 6.99 -14.31
N LEU A 272 -2.32 6.67 -13.16
CA LEU A 272 -1.79 7.02 -11.84
C LEU A 272 -0.35 6.50 -11.63
N LEU A 273 -0.11 5.21 -11.88
CA LEU A 273 1.20 4.60 -11.63
C LEU A 273 2.29 5.12 -12.59
N ILE A 274 1.95 5.33 -13.86
CA ILE A 274 2.88 5.86 -14.86
C ILE A 274 3.32 7.28 -14.49
N ASN A 275 2.39 8.14 -14.06
CA ASN A 275 2.74 9.49 -13.63
C ASN A 275 3.63 9.46 -12.39
N ILE A 276 3.28 8.67 -11.37
CA ILE A 276 4.12 8.49 -10.17
C ILE A 276 5.54 8.02 -10.54
N ALA A 277 5.69 7.11 -11.51
CA ALA A 277 7.01 6.67 -11.98
C ALA A 277 7.76 7.77 -12.75
N ASN A 278 7.08 8.55 -13.56
CA ASN A 278 7.66 9.63 -14.35
C ASN A 278 8.08 10.83 -13.50
N ASP A 279 7.47 11.05 -12.34
CA ASP A 279 7.85 12.12 -11.42
C ASP A 279 9.24 11.88 -10.78
N CYS A 280 9.81 10.68 -10.91
CA CYS A 280 11.17 10.34 -10.46
C CYS A 280 12.28 10.72 -11.48
N ASN A 281 12.14 11.82 -12.20
CA ASN A 281 13.16 12.26 -13.16
C ASN A 281 14.19 13.19 -12.48
N PRO A 282 15.49 12.98 -12.73
CA PRO A 282 16.56 13.81 -12.16
C PRO A 282 16.61 15.24 -12.73
#